data_AF-A0A6G8IC93-F1
#
_entry.id   AF-A0A6G8IC93-F1
#
_cell.length_a   1.000
_cell.length_b   1.000
_cell.length_c   1.000
_cell.angle_alpha   90.00
_cell.angle_beta   90.00
_cell.angle_gamma   90.00
#
_symmetry.space_group_name_H-M   'P 1'
#
loop_
_entity.id
_entity.type
_entity.pdbx_description
1 polymer ?
#
loop_
_entity_poly.entity_id
_entity_poly.type
_entity_poly.pdbx_seq_one_letter_code
_entity_poly.pdbx_strand_id
1 'polypeptide(L)'
;MNARSCWLALGCLVAAAAVWAQPAAGPRLLFAGVAERLPTADQQAIFRLLDYRVAPGGKALVAPDCGEIAHETQVLDLNSDGVPEVLVIAGNGCTSGHTGSSVFLFVKNAQGRYTQQLGFPGASVTPLPTRSQGWQDLRIGTAGFCEPVWAWKGAAYDLQCSVETQRRGCQGLGPVKLCRR
;
A
#
# COMPACT_ATOMS: atom_id res chain seq x y z
N MET A 1 -75.33 19.03 10.99
CA MET A 1 -74.72 18.61 9.71
C MET A 1 -74.22 19.89 9.05
N ASN A 2 -72.94 20.25 8.94
CA ASN A 2 -71.74 19.49 8.67
C ASN A 2 -70.50 20.22 9.22
N ALA A 3 -69.61 19.49 9.89
CA ALA A 3 -68.27 19.95 10.22
C ALA A 3 -67.35 19.70 9.01
N ARG A 4 -66.64 20.73 8.55
CA ARG A 4 -65.62 20.63 7.50
C ARG A 4 -64.26 20.41 8.16
N SER A 5 -63.76 19.19 8.08
CA SER A 5 -62.42 18.80 8.52
C SER A 5 -61.35 19.35 7.58
N CYS A 6 -60.48 20.21 8.11
CA CYS A 6 -59.29 20.71 7.45
C CYS A 6 -58.14 19.73 7.76
N TRP A 7 -57.71 18.95 6.77
CA TRP A 7 -56.57 18.05 6.91
C TRP A 7 -55.29 18.81 6.57
N LEU A 8 -54.48 19.09 7.59
CA LEU A 8 -53.10 19.55 7.44
C LEU A 8 -52.23 18.37 7.00
N ALA A 9 -51.76 18.41 5.75
CA ALA A 9 -50.75 17.49 5.26
C ALA A 9 -49.40 17.83 5.92
N LEU A 10 -48.93 16.96 6.80
CA LEU A 10 -47.56 16.98 7.31
C LEU A 10 -46.61 16.66 6.14
N GLY A 11 -45.91 17.68 5.64
CA GLY A 11 -44.80 17.51 4.71
C GLY A 11 -43.62 16.83 5.42
N CYS A 12 -43.32 15.60 5.02
CA CYS A 12 -42.15 14.87 5.48
C CYS A 12 -40.91 15.43 4.75
N LEU A 13 -40.18 16.34 5.41
CA LEU A 13 -38.88 16.81 4.95
C LEU A 13 -37.85 15.69 5.16
N VAL A 14 -37.57 14.92 4.11
CA VAL A 14 -36.41 14.02 4.08
C VAL A 14 -35.18 14.89 3.95
N ALA A 15 -34.51 15.17 5.07
CA ALA A 15 -33.19 15.79 5.06
C ALA A 15 -32.20 14.80 4.44
N ALA A 16 -31.85 15.00 3.17
CA ALA A 16 -30.71 14.34 2.56
C ALA A 16 -29.45 14.78 3.31
N ALA A 17 -28.90 13.91 4.16
CA ALA A 17 -27.61 14.13 4.78
C ALA A 17 -26.57 14.26 3.66
N ALA A 18 -26.08 15.48 3.43
CA ALA A 18 -24.89 15.69 2.63
C ALA A 18 -23.77 14.88 3.27
N VAL A 19 -23.37 13.80 2.61
CA VAL A 19 -22.17 13.04 2.98
C VAL A 19 -21.01 13.98 2.72
N TRP A 20 -20.49 14.62 3.77
CA TRP A 20 -19.25 15.37 3.68
C TRP A 20 -18.15 14.37 3.34
N ALA A 21 -17.79 14.28 2.06
CA ALA A 21 -16.63 13.54 1.63
C ALA A 21 -15.43 14.12 2.40
N GLN A 22 -14.86 13.32 3.31
CA GLN A 22 -13.61 13.70 3.95
C GLN A 22 -12.60 14.04 2.83
N PRO A 23 -11.81 15.10 2.99
CA PRO A 23 -10.98 15.59 1.91
C PRO A 23 -10.04 14.48 1.47
N ALA A 24 -10.00 14.23 0.16
CA ALA A 24 -9.11 13.28 -0.51
C ALA A 24 -7.61 13.61 -0.34
N ALA A 25 -7.24 14.44 0.64
CA ALA A 25 -5.90 14.92 0.91
C ALA A 25 -4.91 13.78 1.17
N GLY A 26 -5.31 12.75 1.92
CA GLY A 26 -4.47 11.58 2.19
C GLY A 26 -4.06 10.84 0.91
N PRO A 27 -5.02 10.28 0.15
CA PRO A 27 -4.74 9.67 -1.15
C PRO A 27 -4.01 10.63 -2.10
N ARG A 28 -4.40 11.91 -2.16
CA ARG A 28 -3.73 12.89 -3.02
C ARG A 28 -2.25 13.08 -2.67
N LEU A 29 -1.90 13.09 -1.39
CA LEU A 29 -0.50 13.18 -0.94
C LEU A 29 0.26 11.90 -1.26
N LEU A 30 -0.35 10.73 -1.01
CA LEU A 30 0.27 9.43 -1.27
C LEU A 30 0.59 9.24 -2.76
N PHE A 31 -0.35 9.60 -3.63
CA PHE A 31 -0.28 9.36 -5.08
C PHE A 31 0.09 10.59 -5.91
N ALA A 32 0.63 11.67 -5.31
CA ALA A 32 0.78 12.98 -5.96
C ALA A 32 1.50 12.96 -7.33
N GLY A 33 2.42 12.02 -7.56
CA GLY A 33 3.16 11.87 -8.82
C GLY A 33 2.70 10.74 -9.75
N VAL A 34 1.65 10.00 -9.39
CA VAL A 34 1.17 8.83 -10.15
C VAL A 34 -0.36 8.69 -10.14
N ALA A 35 -1.08 9.75 -9.76
CA ALA A 35 -2.52 9.70 -9.52
C ALA A 35 -3.31 9.35 -10.79
N GLU A 36 -2.87 9.78 -11.96
CA GLU A 36 -3.47 9.47 -13.26
C GLU A 36 -3.35 8.00 -13.65
N ARG A 37 -2.47 7.23 -12.99
CA ARG A 37 -2.23 5.81 -13.28
C ARG A 37 -3.19 4.87 -12.56
N LEU A 38 -3.97 5.37 -11.58
CA LEU A 38 -4.96 4.60 -10.84
C LEU A 38 -6.28 5.36 -10.67
N PRO A 39 -7.44 4.68 -10.73
CA PRO A 39 -8.72 5.29 -10.37
C PRO A 39 -8.71 5.84 -8.94
N THR A 40 -9.39 6.97 -8.73
CA THR A 40 -9.50 7.61 -7.40
C THR A 40 -10.03 6.67 -6.31
N ALA A 41 -10.98 5.79 -6.65
CA ALA A 41 -11.53 4.81 -5.71
C ALA A 41 -10.46 3.81 -5.22
N ASP A 42 -9.54 3.42 -6.10
CA ASP A 42 -8.45 2.52 -5.76
C ASP A 42 -7.39 3.21 -4.90
N GLN A 43 -7.05 4.47 -5.22
CA GLN A 43 -6.17 5.29 -4.38
C GLN A 43 -6.71 5.41 -2.95
N GLN A 44 -8.03 5.64 -2.81
CA GLN A 44 -8.71 5.69 -1.51
C GLN A 44 -8.72 4.34 -0.79
N ALA A 45 -8.87 3.23 -1.51
CA ALA A 45 -8.82 1.89 -0.92
C ALA A 45 -7.44 1.59 -0.35
N ILE A 46 -6.37 1.86 -1.11
CA ILE A 46 -4.99 1.62 -0.70
C ILE A 46 -4.59 2.51 0.48
N PHE A 47 -4.94 3.81 0.43
CA PHE A 47 -4.65 4.71 1.55
C PHE A 47 -5.28 4.23 2.87
N ARG A 48 -6.49 3.65 2.82
CA ARG A 48 -7.13 3.06 4.00
C ARG A 48 -6.40 1.83 4.52
N LEU A 49 -5.81 1.01 3.65
CA LEU A 49 -5.06 -0.18 4.06
C LEU A 49 -3.76 0.16 4.81
N LEU A 50 -3.13 1.29 4.49
CA LEU A 50 -1.89 1.75 5.15
C LEU A 50 -2.12 2.33 6.55
N ASP A 51 -3.35 2.71 6.87
CA ASP A 51 -3.73 3.36 8.13
C ASP A 51 -2.97 4.66 8.48
N TYR A 52 -2.37 5.32 7.48
CA TYR A 52 -1.78 6.64 7.67
C TYR A 52 -2.86 7.73 7.78
N ARG A 53 -2.46 8.89 8.29
CA ARG A 53 -3.29 10.08 8.42
C ARG A 53 -2.62 11.28 7.76
N VAL A 54 -3.35 12.36 7.64
CA VAL A 54 -2.81 13.63 7.16
C VAL A 54 -2.40 14.46 8.38
N ALA A 55 -1.19 15.02 8.35
CA ALA A 55 -0.69 15.90 9.40
C ALA A 55 -1.63 17.13 9.59
N PRO A 56 -1.65 17.77 10.78
CA PRO A 56 -2.45 18.99 11.05
C PRO A 56 -2.21 20.21 10.14
N GLY A 57 -1.34 20.14 9.14
CA GLY A 57 -1.14 21.18 8.11
C GLY A 57 -1.56 20.76 6.69
N GLY A 58 -2.08 19.55 6.49
CA GLY A 58 -2.54 19.09 5.18
C GLY A 58 -1.44 18.79 4.15
N LYS A 59 -0.16 18.86 4.55
CA LYS A 59 1.00 18.81 3.63
C LYS A 59 1.80 17.51 3.70
N ALA A 60 1.63 16.72 4.75
CA ALA A 60 2.41 15.51 4.98
C ALA A 60 1.52 14.37 5.48
N LEU A 61 2.01 13.15 5.32
CA LEU A 61 1.42 11.96 5.91
C LEU A 61 2.05 11.68 7.27
N VAL A 62 1.23 11.18 8.19
CA VAL A 62 1.69 10.77 9.52
C VAL A 62 1.29 9.33 9.78
N ALA A 63 2.19 8.58 10.39
CA ALA A 63 1.88 7.30 10.98
C ALA A 63 1.32 7.51 12.39
N PRO A 64 0.29 6.74 12.81
CA PRO A 64 -0.20 6.77 14.19
C PRO A 64 0.95 6.62 15.18
N ASP A 65 1.00 7.47 16.20
CA ASP A 65 1.99 7.50 17.28
C ASP A 65 3.46 7.70 16.87
N CYS A 66 3.78 7.73 15.58
CA CYS A 66 5.13 7.84 15.04
C CYS A 66 5.40 9.15 14.28
N GLY A 67 4.39 10.02 14.12
CA GLY A 67 4.55 11.33 13.50
C GLY A 67 4.71 11.28 11.99
N GLU A 68 5.31 12.32 11.42
CA GLU A 68 5.49 12.48 9.97
C GLU A 68 6.37 11.38 9.37
N ILE A 69 5.99 10.92 8.18
CA ILE A 69 6.70 9.88 7.43
C ILE A 69 7.10 10.40 6.04
N ALA A 70 8.22 9.91 5.54
CA ALA A 70 8.53 10.01 4.12
C ALA A 70 7.79 8.91 3.36
N HIS A 71 7.43 9.17 2.11
CA HIS A 71 6.81 8.17 1.25
C HIS A 71 7.14 8.38 -0.23
N GLU A 72 7.16 7.26 -0.95
CA GLU A 72 7.18 7.19 -2.40
C GLU A 72 6.16 6.14 -2.83
N THR A 73 5.45 6.38 -3.93
CA THR A 73 4.49 5.43 -4.50
C THR A 73 4.77 5.19 -5.96
N GLN A 74 4.80 3.91 -6.34
CA GLN A 74 4.98 3.46 -7.72
C GLN A 74 3.81 2.60 -8.14
N VAL A 75 3.44 2.74 -9.41
CA VAL A 75 2.41 1.93 -10.06
C VAL A 75 3.11 1.04 -11.08
N LEU A 76 2.96 -0.27 -10.92
CA LEU A 76 3.68 -1.28 -11.67
C LEU A 76 2.68 -2.28 -12.28
N ASP A 77 3.13 -3.07 -13.25
CA ASP A 77 2.39 -4.22 -13.76
C ASP A 77 3.36 -5.42 -13.70
N LEU A 78 3.30 -6.15 -12.58
CA LEU A 78 4.30 -7.16 -12.22
C LEU A 78 4.08 -8.48 -12.95
N ASN A 79 2.86 -8.75 -13.40
CA ASN A 79 2.49 -9.95 -14.14
C ASN A 79 2.20 -9.70 -15.63
N SER A 80 2.14 -8.44 -16.05
CA SER A 80 1.88 -8.02 -17.43
C SER A 80 0.44 -8.31 -17.90
N ASP A 81 -0.54 -8.24 -17.01
CA ASP A 81 -1.96 -8.46 -17.32
C ASP A 81 -2.76 -7.16 -17.56
N GLY A 82 -2.12 -5.99 -17.43
CA GLY A 82 -2.75 -4.69 -17.59
C GLY A 82 -3.53 -4.19 -16.35
N VAL A 83 -3.59 -4.97 -15.28
CA VAL A 83 -4.08 -4.56 -13.97
C VAL A 83 -2.89 -4.12 -13.11
N PRO A 84 -2.82 -2.85 -12.69
CA PRO A 84 -1.64 -2.37 -11.99
C PRO A 84 -1.57 -2.86 -10.53
N GLU A 85 -0.36 -3.18 -10.09
CA GLU A 85 0.05 -3.24 -8.69
C GLU A 85 0.49 -1.87 -8.17
N VAL A 86 0.39 -1.68 -6.86
CA VAL A 86 0.87 -0.48 -6.18
C VAL A 86 1.92 -0.84 -5.16
N LEU A 87 3.10 -0.27 -5.34
CA LEU A 87 4.20 -0.32 -4.38
C LEU A 87 4.26 1.01 -3.64
N VAL A 88 4.29 0.96 -2.31
CA VAL A 88 4.54 2.12 -1.45
C VAL A 88 5.78 1.83 -0.62
N ILE A 89 6.75 2.73 -0.65
CA ILE A 89 7.87 2.74 0.29
C ILE A 89 7.63 3.91 1.22
N ALA A 90 7.37 3.64 2.49
CA ALA A 90 7.00 4.68 3.44
C ALA A 90 7.43 4.34 4.86
N GLY A 91 7.64 5.39 5.67
CA GLY A 91 7.91 5.24 7.09
C GLY A 91 8.92 6.22 7.63
N ASN A 92 9.39 5.92 8.83
CA ASN A 92 10.47 6.60 9.51
C ASN A 92 11.14 5.62 10.50
N GLY A 93 12.07 6.12 11.34
CA GLY A 93 12.75 5.30 12.34
C GLY A 93 11.82 4.67 13.39
N CYS A 94 10.67 5.28 13.68
CA CYS A 94 9.68 4.74 14.63
C CYS A 94 8.90 3.57 14.03
N THR A 95 8.43 3.69 12.78
CA THR A 95 7.64 2.63 12.12
C THR A 95 8.48 1.47 11.59
N SER A 96 9.75 1.73 11.26
CA SER A 96 10.57 0.85 10.43
C SER A 96 11.97 0.58 10.99
N GLY A 97 12.25 1.06 12.20
CA GLY A 97 13.54 0.87 12.86
C GLY A 97 14.72 1.41 12.04
N HIS A 98 15.84 0.72 12.08
CA HIS A 98 17.08 1.14 11.42
C HIS A 98 16.99 1.22 9.89
N THR A 99 16.01 0.53 9.27
CA THR A 99 15.79 0.62 7.81
C THR A 99 15.20 1.98 7.42
N GLY A 100 14.52 2.67 8.35
CA GLY A 100 13.94 4.00 8.14
C GLY A 100 12.69 4.04 7.26
N SER A 101 12.35 2.94 6.59
CA SER A 101 11.13 2.79 5.80
C SER A 101 10.71 1.31 5.71
N SER A 102 9.46 1.09 5.31
CA SER A 102 8.86 -0.20 5.04
C SER A 102 8.36 -0.26 3.60
N VAL A 103 8.38 -1.47 3.04
CA VAL A 103 7.79 -1.76 1.73
C VAL A 103 6.38 -2.30 1.91
N PHE A 104 5.44 -1.74 1.17
CA PHE A 104 4.06 -2.19 1.10
C PHE A 104 3.71 -2.47 -0.36
N LEU A 105 3.26 -3.68 -0.66
CA LEU A 105 2.83 -4.06 -1.99
C LEU A 105 1.34 -4.39 -1.95
N PHE A 106 0.57 -3.81 -2.87
CA PHE A 106 -0.85 -4.05 -3.02
C PHE A 106 -1.14 -4.64 -4.39
N VAL A 107 -1.87 -5.76 -4.39
CA VAL A 107 -2.28 -6.50 -5.59
C VAL A 107 -3.80 -6.57 -5.61
N LYS A 108 -4.43 -6.42 -6.78
CA LYS A 108 -5.88 -6.66 -6.91
C LYS A 108 -6.17 -8.15 -6.87
N ASN A 109 -7.09 -8.56 -6.00
CA ASN A 109 -7.59 -9.92 -5.98
C ASN A 109 -8.62 -10.17 -7.10
N ALA A 110 -9.09 -11.41 -7.22
CA ALA A 110 -10.08 -11.82 -8.22
C ALA A 110 -11.42 -11.06 -8.12
N GLN A 111 -11.73 -10.44 -6.98
CA GLN A 111 -12.90 -9.59 -6.80
C GLN A 111 -12.64 -8.11 -7.17
N GLY A 112 -11.48 -7.80 -7.75
CA GLY A 112 -11.08 -6.46 -8.16
C GLY A 112 -10.71 -5.53 -7.00
N ARG A 113 -10.47 -6.06 -5.80
CA ARG A 113 -10.11 -5.28 -4.60
C ARG A 113 -8.62 -5.39 -4.31
N TYR A 114 -7.96 -4.27 -4.02
CA TYR A 114 -6.58 -4.29 -3.54
C TYR A 114 -6.48 -4.97 -2.18
N THR A 115 -5.49 -5.85 -2.05
CA THR A 115 -5.08 -6.50 -0.80
C THR A 115 -3.58 -6.34 -0.61
N GLN A 116 -3.15 -6.14 0.63
CA GLN A 116 -1.74 -6.05 0.98
C GLN A 116 -1.06 -7.41 0.88
N GLN A 117 0.03 -7.48 0.13
CA GLN A 117 0.88 -8.65 -0.09
C GLN A 117 2.21 -8.56 0.67
N LEU A 118 2.79 -7.37 0.76
CA LEU A 118 4.00 -7.10 1.55
C LEU A 118 3.72 -5.96 2.53
N GLY A 119 4.43 -5.94 3.67
CA GLY A 119 4.27 -4.94 4.72
C GLY A 119 5.30 -5.12 5.83
N PHE A 120 6.57 -4.85 5.52
CA PHE A 120 7.69 -5.04 6.45
C PHE A 120 8.83 -4.05 6.17
N PRO A 121 9.78 -3.86 7.11
CA PRO A 121 10.92 -2.96 6.91
C PRO A 121 11.73 -3.29 5.65
N GLY A 122 11.92 -2.27 4.79
CA GLY A 122 12.63 -2.36 3.53
C GLY A 122 12.75 -0.98 2.90
N ALA A 123 13.89 -0.69 2.30
CA ALA A 123 14.25 0.63 1.77
C ALA A 123 14.13 0.73 0.24
N SER A 124 14.06 -0.40 -0.47
CA SER A 124 13.90 -0.43 -1.92
C SER A 124 13.26 -1.73 -2.39
N VAL A 125 12.66 -1.71 -3.57
CA VAL A 125 12.18 -2.90 -4.27
C VAL A 125 12.74 -2.87 -5.69
N THR A 126 13.35 -3.98 -6.09
CA THR A 126 13.84 -4.19 -7.46
C THR A 126 13.08 -5.37 -8.07
N PRO A 127 12.16 -5.13 -9.02
CA PRO A 127 11.64 -6.19 -9.87
C PRO A 127 12.78 -6.87 -10.63
N LEU A 128 12.85 -8.19 -10.56
CA LEU A 128 13.88 -8.98 -11.20
C LEU A 128 13.40 -9.50 -12.58
N PRO A 129 14.34 -9.81 -13.50
CA PRO A 129 14.00 -10.48 -14.75
C PRO A 129 13.42 -11.89 -14.56
N THR A 130 13.71 -12.54 -13.44
CA THR A 130 13.15 -13.86 -13.11
C THR A 130 11.67 -13.73 -12.76
N ARG A 131 10.91 -14.76 -13.13
CA ARG A 131 9.47 -14.80 -12.89
C ARG A 131 9.06 -16.11 -12.23
N SER A 132 8.12 -15.99 -11.29
CA SER A 132 7.44 -17.12 -10.66
C SER A 132 5.97 -17.08 -11.02
N GLN A 133 5.51 -18.10 -11.75
CA GLN A 133 4.11 -18.20 -12.21
C GLN A 133 3.62 -16.95 -12.95
N GLY A 134 4.48 -16.36 -13.79
CA GLY A 134 4.16 -15.18 -14.59
C GLY A 134 4.44 -13.83 -13.90
N TRP A 135 4.64 -13.80 -12.59
CA TRP A 135 4.95 -12.59 -11.83
C TRP A 135 6.46 -12.38 -11.70
N GLN A 136 6.94 -11.14 -11.82
CA GLN A 136 8.33 -10.80 -11.52
C GLN A 136 8.68 -11.10 -10.06
N ASP A 137 9.82 -11.76 -9.83
CA ASP A 137 10.35 -11.90 -8.48
C ASP A 137 10.85 -10.53 -7.99
N LEU A 138 10.75 -10.26 -6.70
CA LEU A 138 11.05 -8.95 -6.11
C LEU A 138 12.23 -9.06 -5.15
N ARG A 139 13.33 -8.34 -5.41
CA ARG A 139 14.42 -8.18 -4.45
C ARG A 139 14.15 -6.96 -3.58
N ILE A 140 14.17 -7.14 -2.26
CA ILE A 140 13.91 -6.05 -1.31
C ILE A 140 15.23 -5.61 -0.68
N GLY A 141 15.58 -4.33 -0.83
CA GLY A 141 16.70 -3.73 -0.13
C GLY A 141 16.36 -3.55 1.34
N THR A 142 17.20 -4.06 2.25
CA THR A 142 17.01 -3.97 3.69
C THR A 142 18.27 -3.40 4.35
N ALA A 143 18.17 -3.04 5.63
CA ALA A 143 19.38 -2.75 6.41
C ALA A 143 20.25 -4.03 6.50
N GLY A 144 21.53 -3.91 6.13
CA GLY A 144 22.49 -5.02 6.14
C GLY A 144 22.93 -5.42 4.74
N PHE A 145 23.40 -6.67 4.58
CA PHE A 145 23.98 -7.17 3.34
C PHE A 145 23.35 -8.49 2.85
N CYS A 146 22.13 -8.76 3.31
CA CYS A 146 21.34 -9.94 2.98
C CYS A 146 19.95 -9.52 2.53
N GLU A 147 19.76 -9.41 1.22
CA GLU A 147 18.51 -8.94 0.63
C GLU A 147 17.60 -10.12 0.30
N PRO A 148 16.36 -10.17 0.82
CA PRO A 148 15.43 -11.23 0.48
C PRO A 148 14.87 -11.04 -0.94
N VAL A 149 14.69 -12.16 -1.64
CA VAL A 149 13.95 -12.26 -2.90
C VAL A 149 12.62 -12.92 -2.61
N TRP A 150 11.54 -12.26 -3.00
CA TRP A 150 10.16 -12.70 -2.85
C TRP A 150 9.60 -13.13 -4.19
N ALA A 151 8.95 -14.28 -4.24
CA ALA A 151 8.33 -14.83 -5.44
C ALA A 151 6.85 -15.07 -5.24
N TRP A 152 6.08 -14.91 -6.30
CA TRP A 152 4.67 -15.28 -6.31
C TRP A 152 4.49 -16.80 -6.19
N LYS A 153 3.57 -17.22 -5.30
CA LYS A 153 3.22 -18.63 -5.03
C LYS A 153 1.79 -18.98 -5.41
N GLY A 154 1.18 -18.21 -6.31
CA GLY A 154 -0.16 -18.46 -6.86
C GLY A 154 -1.24 -17.58 -6.25
N ALA A 155 -1.08 -17.18 -4.98
CA ALA A 155 -2.03 -16.29 -4.29
C ALA A 155 -1.34 -15.15 -3.51
N ALA A 156 -0.05 -15.30 -3.20
CA ALA A 156 0.72 -14.31 -2.47
C ALA A 156 2.20 -14.36 -2.84
N TYR A 157 2.91 -13.27 -2.55
CA TYR A 157 4.36 -13.26 -2.51
C TYR A 157 4.86 -13.94 -1.25
N ASP A 158 5.87 -14.80 -1.37
CA ASP A 158 6.54 -15.46 -0.24
C ASP A 158 8.05 -15.46 -0.43
N LEU A 159 8.79 -15.58 0.68
CA LEU A 159 10.25 -15.59 0.69
C LEU A 159 10.76 -16.80 -0.12
N GLN A 160 11.51 -16.52 -1.19
CA GLN A 160 12.07 -17.55 -2.05
C GLN A 160 13.48 -17.96 -1.62
N CYS A 161 14.32 -16.94 -1.39
CA CYS A 161 15.74 -17.04 -1.05
C CYS A 161 16.29 -15.65 -0.69
N SER A 162 17.57 -15.57 -0.35
CA SER A 162 18.29 -14.32 -0.11
C SER A 162 19.52 -14.19 -0.98
N VAL A 163 19.87 -12.95 -1.30
CA VAL A 163 21.09 -12.58 -2.02
C VAL A 163 22.03 -11.88 -1.05
N GLU A 164 23.27 -12.34 -1.03
CA GLU A 164 24.35 -11.65 -0.34
C GLU A 164 24.88 -10.50 -1.19
N THR A 165 24.70 -9.26 -0.74
CA THR A 165 25.25 -8.07 -1.42
C THR A 165 26.70 -7.79 -1.00
N GLN A 166 27.15 -8.40 0.11
CA GLN A 166 28.55 -8.49 0.51
C GLN A 166 28.89 -9.92 0.93
N ARG A 167 30.18 -10.27 0.90
CA ARG A 167 30.66 -11.59 1.31
C ARG A 167 30.17 -11.91 2.73
N ARG A 168 29.45 -13.04 2.88
CA ARG A 168 28.88 -13.49 4.17
C ARG A 168 27.83 -12.52 4.72
N GLY A 169 27.18 -11.73 3.88
CA GLY A 169 26.19 -10.75 4.29
C GLY A 169 24.97 -11.35 4.99
N CYS A 170 24.68 -12.63 4.76
CA CYS A 170 23.61 -13.37 5.44
C CYS A 170 24.06 -14.14 6.68
N GLN A 171 25.36 -14.09 7.03
CA GLN A 171 25.89 -14.83 8.17
C GLN A 171 25.31 -14.31 9.49
N GLY A 172 24.88 -15.23 10.36
CA GLY A 172 24.34 -14.90 11.69
C GLY A 172 22.85 -14.59 11.72
N LEU A 173 22.16 -14.57 10.57
CA LEU A 173 20.71 -14.33 10.47
C LEU A 173 19.85 -15.60 10.61
N GLY A 174 20.44 -16.71 11.06
CA GLY A 174 19.77 -18.02 11.17
C GLY A 174 19.79 -18.81 9.85
N PRO A 175 18.86 -19.77 9.66
CA PRO A 175 18.79 -20.58 8.45
C PRO A 175 18.32 -19.74 7.26
N VAL A 176 19.27 -19.19 6.51
CA VAL A 176 19.01 -18.43 5.29
C VAL A 176 19.24 -19.32 4.07
N LYS A 177 18.20 -19.45 3.23
CA LYS A 177 18.34 -20.09 1.91
C LYS A 177 18.88 -19.08 0.92
N LEU A 178 20.10 -19.28 0.42
CA LEU A 178 20.67 -18.42 -0.61
C LEU A 178 20.06 -18.70 -1.99
N CYS A 179 19.93 -17.66 -2.81
CA CYS A 179 19.52 -17.81 -4.20
C CYS A 179 20.62 -18.54 -4.98
N ARG A 180 20.23 -19.47 -5.84
CA ARG A 180 21.18 -20.13 -6.75
C ARG A 180 21.64 -19.10 -7.78
N ARG A 181 22.94 -19.06 -8.05
CA ARG A 181 23.54 -18.24 -9.10
C ARG A 181 23.39 -18.90 -10.46
#